data_AF-A0A7C5DFX3-F1
#
_entry.id   AF-A0A7C5DFX3-F1
#
_cell.length_a   1.000
_cell.length_b   1.000
_cell.length_c   1.000
_cell.angle_alpha   90.00
_cell.angle_beta   90.00
_cell.angle_gamma   90.00
#
_symmetry.space_group_name_H-M   'P 1'
#
loop_
_entity.id
_entity.type
_entity.pdbx_description
1 polymer ?
#
loop_
_entity_poly.entity_id
_entity_poly.type
_entity_poly.pdbx_seq_one_letter_code
_entity_poly.pdbx_strand_id
1 'polypeptide(L)'
;MNKINDMLTKAKVLALSGLMLWGFSSTASAAVDGKAVFDRSCSVCHSITPPPKSAPPILPISARYHQQFSSRNEGIKQMAEFIKAPSKEKVLADQQAITRFGLMPAIPLSAEELAAVSAWVWDQYSGGQ
;
A
#
# COMPACT_ATOMS: atom_id res chain seq x y z
N MET A 1 -82.68 -5.72 20.02
CA MET A 1 -83.15 -7.11 19.89
C MET A 1 -82.47 -7.75 18.70
N ASN A 2 -81.78 -8.88 18.95
CA ASN A 2 -81.43 -10.00 18.06
C ASN A 2 -80.48 -9.73 16.87
N LYS A 3 -79.44 -10.53 16.61
CA LYS A 3 -79.04 -11.84 17.13
C LYS A 3 -77.53 -12.01 16.91
N ILE A 4 -76.91 -12.66 17.90
CA ILE A 4 -75.55 -13.17 17.91
C ILE A 4 -75.60 -14.55 17.25
N ASN A 5 -74.56 -14.87 16.47
CA ASN A 5 -73.99 -16.20 16.12
C ASN A 5 -73.48 -16.16 14.68
N ASP A 6 -72.38 -16.79 14.28
CA ASP A 6 -71.21 -17.31 14.96
C ASP A 6 -70.29 -17.77 13.82
N MET A 7 -69.01 -17.88 14.12
CA MET A 7 -68.09 -18.86 13.54
C MET A 7 -67.64 -18.79 12.07
N LEU A 8 -66.31 -18.63 11.97
CA LEU A 8 -65.41 -19.46 11.16
C LEU A 8 -65.46 -19.27 9.64
N THR A 9 -64.52 -18.48 9.12
CA THR A 9 -63.43 -19.09 8.34
C THR A 9 -62.16 -18.25 8.50
N LYS A 10 -61.16 -18.89 9.10
CA LYS A 10 -59.82 -18.37 9.31
C LYS A 10 -59.12 -18.32 7.94
N ALA A 11 -58.71 -17.15 7.49
CA ALA A 11 -57.61 -17.01 6.55
C ALA A 11 -56.65 -15.97 7.13
N LYS A 12 -55.79 -16.43 8.04
CA LYS A 12 -54.59 -15.71 8.46
C LYS A 12 -53.72 -15.57 7.22
N VAL A 13 -53.82 -14.45 6.52
CA VAL A 13 -52.76 -14.01 5.60
C VAL A 13 -51.62 -13.57 6.50
N LEU A 14 -50.74 -14.51 6.81
CA LEU A 14 -49.44 -14.25 7.39
C LEU A 14 -48.68 -13.43 6.34
N ALA A 15 -48.69 -12.10 6.49
CA ALA A 15 -47.78 -11.24 5.76
C ALA A 15 -46.36 -11.58 6.24
N LEU A 16 -45.71 -12.53 5.56
CA LEU A 16 -44.26 -12.67 5.65
C LEU A 16 -43.66 -11.40 5.06
N SER A 17 -43.34 -10.45 5.92
CA SER A 17 -42.38 -9.38 5.62
C SER A 17 -41.09 -10.06 5.18
N GLY A 18 -40.88 -10.14 3.86
CA GLY A 18 -39.65 -10.61 3.25
C GLY A 18 -38.51 -9.71 3.70
N LEU A 19 -37.69 -10.22 4.62
CA LEU A 19 -36.42 -9.61 4.99
C LEU A 19 -35.49 -9.73 3.78
N MET A 20 -35.49 -8.70 2.94
CA MET A 20 -34.61 -8.60 1.78
C MET A 20 -33.17 -8.41 2.29
N LEU A 21 -32.44 -9.52 2.40
CA LEU A 21 -31.01 -9.52 2.68
C LEU A 21 -30.28 -8.94 1.46
N TRP A 22 -30.12 -7.61 1.43
CA TRP A 22 -29.14 -6.97 0.56
C TRP A 22 -27.75 -7.37 1.03
N GLY A 23 -27.18 -8.39 0.39
CA GLY A 23 -25.77 -8.74 0.55
C GLY A 23 -24.91 -7.55 0.11
N PHE A 24 -24.28 -6.87 1.07
CA PHE A 24 -23.21 -5.93 0.80
C PHE A 24 -22.00 -6.75 0.32
N SER A 25 -21.81 -6.83 -0.99
CA SER A 25 -20.56 -7.30 -1.57
C SER A 25 -19.51 -6.20 -1.40
N SER A 26 -18.73 -6.28 -0.31
CA SER A 26 -17.50 -5.50 -0.19
C SER A 26 -16.50 -6.02 -1.22
N THR A 27 -16.35 -5.30 -2.33
CA THR A 27 -15.22 -5.53 -3.25
C THR A 27 -13.95 -5.07 -2.55
N ALA A 28 -13.29 -5.99 -1.83
CA ALA A 28 -11.94 -5.76 -1.34
C ALA A 28 -11.02 -5.63 -2.57
N SER A 29 -10.57 -4.40 -2.87
CA SER A 29 -9.53 -4.21 -3.87
C SER A 29 -8.28 -4.95 -3.41
N ALA A 30 -7.76 -5.85 -4.23
CA ALA A 30 -6.50 -6.51 -3.92
C ALA A 30 -5.41 -5.45 -3.75
N ALA A 31 -4.66 -5.53 -2.66
CA ALA A 31 -3.55 -4.62 -2.42
C ALA A 31 -2.45 -4.87 -3.47
N VAL A 32 -1.82 -3.80 -3.96
CA VAL A 32 -0.66 -3.88 -4.86
C VAL A 32 0.52 -4.52 -4.12
N ASP A 33 1.13 -5.55 -4.70
CA ASP A 33 2.32 -6.20 -4.14
C ASP A 33 3.58 -5.34 -4.39
N GLY A 34 4.09 -4.73 -3.32
CA GLY A 34 5.29 -3.88 -3.38
C GLY A 34 6.56 -4.62 -3.81
N LYS A 35 6.69 -5.92 -3.49
CA LYS A 35 7.83 -6.72 -3.94
C LYS A 35 7.79 -6.92 -5.46
N ALA A 36 6.61 -7.22 -6.00
CA ALA A 36 6.43 -7.37 -7.44
C ALA A 36 6.74 -6.06 -8.19
N VAL A 37 6.36 -4.91 -7.64
CA VAL A 37 6.74 -3.60 -8.18
C VAL A 37 8.25 -3.38 -8.11
N PHE A 38 8.89 -3.73 -6.99
CA PHE A 38 10.35 -3.64 -6.87
C PHE A 38 11.07 -4.51 -7.92
N ASP A 39 10.67 -5.77 -8.03
CA ASP A 39 11.29 -6.73 -8.95
C ASP A 39 11.18 -6.25 -10.41
N ARG A 40 10.03 -5.71 -10.82
CA ARG A 40 9.82 -5.27 -12.21
C ARG A 40 10.44 -3.90 -12.54
N SER A 41 10.52 -2.98 -11.57
CA SER A 41 10.84 -1.56 -11.84
C SER A 41 12.12 -1.06 -11.20
N CYS A 42 12.55 -1.64 -10.08
CA CYS A 42 13.64 -1.11 -9.26
C CYS A 42 14.89 -2.00 -9.30
N SER A 43 14.68 -3.32 -9.40
CA SER A 43 15.75 -4.33 -9.34
C SER A 43 16.77 -4.22 -10.48
N VAL A 44 16.38 -3.58 -11.59
CA VAL A 44 17.27 -3.32 -12.74
C VAL A 44 18.49 -2.48 -12.34
N CYS A 45 18.31 -1.53 -11.41
CA CYS A 45 19.39 -0.65 -10.95
C CYS A 45 19.82 -0.94 -9.50
N HIS A 46 18.90 -1.37 -8.64
CA HIS A 46 19.16 -1.61 -7.23
C HIS A 46 19.35 -3.11 -6.96
N SER A 47 20.41 -3.46 -6.23
CA SER A 47 20.46 -4.70 -5.47
C SER A 47 19.73 -4.51 -4.13
N ILE A 48 19.25 -5.59 -3.53
CA ILE A 48 18.67 -5.52 -2.18
C ILE A 48 19.80 -5.33 -1.16
N THR A 49 20.77 -6.21 -1.20
CA THR A 49 21.98 -6.19 -0.35
C THR A 49 23.22 -5.80 -1.15
N PRO A 50 24.30 -5.34 -0.50
CA PRO A 50 25.59 -5.17 -1.17
C PRO A 50 26.05 -6.47 -1.86
N PRO A 51 26.80 -6.38 -2.98
CA PRO A 51 27.34 -5.18 -3.60
C PRO A 51 26.31 -4.36 -4.42
N PRO A 52 26.58 -3.08 -4.73
CA PRO A 52 25.74 -2.27 -5.62
C PRO A 52 25.77 -2.77 -7.07
N LYS A 53 24.72 -2.45 -7.84
CA LYS A 53 24.72 -2.50 -9.32
C LYS A 53 25.04 -1.10 -9.87
N SER A 54 24.11 -0.52 -10.64
CA SER A 54 24.17 0.86 -11.15
C SER A 54 23.56 1.88 -10.18
N ALA A 55 22.96 1.44 -9.07
CA ALA A 55 22.48 2.30 -7.98
C ALA A 55 22.86 1.68 -6.61
N PRO A 56 22.75 2.45 -5.50
CA PRO A 56 23.07 1.94 -4.17
C PRO A 56 22.14 0.79 -3.75
N PRO A 57 22.59 -0.15 -2.89
CA PRO A 57 21.72 -1.22 -2.42
C PRO A 57 20.56 -0.68 -1.58
N ILE A 58 19.43 -1.39 -1.57
CA ILE A 58 18.22 -0.97 -0.86
C ILE A 58 18.38 -1.02 0.66
N LEU A 59 19.04 -2.06 1.20
CA LEU A 59 19.12 -2.23 2.65
C LEU A 59 19.72 -1.01 3.38
N PRO A 60 20.86 -0.43 2.95
CA PRO A 60 21.37 0.82 3.53
C PRO A 60 20.49 2.05 3.28
N ILE A 61 19.76 2.11 2.15
CA ILE A 61 18.80 3.20 1.91
C ILE A 61 17.66 3.10 2.92
N SER A 62 17.08 1.91 3.09
CA SER A 62 16.01 1.63 4.04
C SER A 62 16.43 2.01 5.47
N ALA A 63 17.63 1.61 5.90
CA ALA A 63 18.19 1.99 7.20
C ALA A 63 18.23 3.52 7.42
N ARG A 64 18.59 4.31 6.40
CA ARG A 64 18.59 5.78 6.51
C ARG A 64 17.20 6.37 6.64
N TYR A 65 16.21 5.81 5.94
CA TYR A 65 14.82 6.24 6.11
C TYR A 65 14.32 6.01 7.54
N HIS A 66 14.69 4.88 8.16
CA HIS A 66 14.40 4.63 9.59
C HIS A 66 15.15 5.58 10.53
N GLN A 67 16.36 6.01 10.18
CA GLN A 67 17.09 7.02 10.97
C GLN A 67 16.47 8.42 10.86
N GLN A 68 15.96 8.77 9.68
CA GLN A 68 15.40 10.09 9.40
C GLN A 68 13.95 10.25 9.88
N PHE A 69 13.16 9.17 9.86
CA PHE A 69 11.74 9.20 10.18
C PHE A 69 11.40 8.21 11.29
N SER A 70 10.77 8.71 12.36
CA SER A 70 10.21 7.86 13.42
C SER A 70 8.87 7.23 13.03
N SER A 71 8.17 7.83 12.07
CA SER A 71 6.88 7.35 11.56
C SER A 71 7.08 6.56 10.27
N ARG A 72 6.69 5.28 10.27
CA ARG A 72 6.65 4.45 9.06
C ARG A 72 5.84 5.10 7.94
N ASN A 73 4.68 5.65 8.26
CA ASN A 73 3.81 6.28 7.26
C ASN A 73 4.46 7.51 6.63
N GLU A 74 5.15 8.33 7.43
CA GLU A 74 5.87 9.50 6.91
C GLU A 74 7.06 9.08 6.07
N GLY A 75 7.86 8.10 6.52
CA GLY A 75 8.99 7.58 5.77
C GLY A 75 8.58 6.99 4.41
N ILE A 76 7.50 6.21 4.37
CA ILE A 76 6.92 5.68 3.13
C ILE A 76 6.46 6.80 2.21
N LYS A 77 5.75 7.79 2.73
CA LYS A 77 5.28 8.94 1.95
C LYS A 77 6.44 9.71 1.33
N GLN A 78 7.46 10.05 2.13
CA GLN A 78 8.63 10.80 1.65
C GLN A 78 9.43 10.00 0.61
N MET A 79 9.48 8.67 0.75
CA MET A 79 10.09 7.80 -0.25
C MET A 79 9.31 7.76 -1.55
N ALA A 80 7.98 7.63 -1.48
CA ALA A 80 7.10 7.65 -2.65
C ALA A 80 7.20 8.98 -3.40
N GLU A 81 7.26 10.11 -2.67
CA GLU A 81 7.45 11.44 -3.25
C GLU A 81 8.81 11.59 -3.94
N PHE A 82 9.88 11.03 -3.35
CA PHE A 82 11.19 11.00 -3.99
C PHE A 82 11.18 10.15 -5.26
N ILE A 83 10.60 8.95 -5.24
CA ILE A 83 10.53 8.08 -6.43
C ILE A 83 9.74 8.74 -7.56
N LYS A 84 8.63 9.41 -7.23
CA LYS A 84 7.78 10.12 -8.19
C LYS A 84 8.50 11.30 -8.84
N ALA A 85 9.24 12.07 -8.05
CA ALA A 85 9.92 13.28 -8.51
C ALA A 85 11.27 13.45 -7.79
N PRO A 86 12.30 12.71 -8.22
CA PRO A 86 13.61 12.77 -7.59
C PRO A 86 14.24 14.15 -7.76
N SER A 87 14.87 14.63 -6.70
CA SER A 87 15.58 15.92 -6.69
C SER A 87 16.69 15.89 -5.65
N LYS A 88 17.67 16.80 -5.78
CA LYS A 88 18.81 16.87 -4.86
C LYS A 88 18.40 17.30 -3.45
N GLU A 89 17.25 17.95 -3.33
CA GLU A 89 16.70 18.44 -2.08
C GLU A 89 15.93 17.34 -1.32
N LYS A 90 15.43 16.33 -2.03
CA LYS A 90 14.63 15.22 -1.46
C LYS A 90 15.41 13.93 -1.26
N VAL A 91 16.61 13.82 -1.84
CA VAL A 91 17.45 12.62 -1.74
C VAL A 91 17.97 12.45 -0.31
N LEU A 92 17.74 11.27 0.26
CA LEU A 92 18.28 10.90 1.59
C LEU A 92 19.53 10.01 1.51
N ALA A 93 19.85 9.51 0.32
CA ALA A 93 21.12 8.83 0.11
C ALA A 93 22.28 9.83 0.28
N ASP A 94 23.42 9.36 0.80
CA ASP A 94 24.60 10.19 1.00
C ASP A 94 25.03 10.89 -0.29
N GLN A 95 25.64 12.08 -0.15
CA GLN A 95 26.19 12.82 -1.29
C GLN A 95 27.17 11.97 -2.13
N GLN A 96 27.91 11.06 -1.49
CA GLN A 96 28.79 10.12 -2.19
C GLN A 96 28.03 9.19 -3.14
N ALA A 97 26.79 8.82 -2.82
CA ALA A 97 25.95 8.02 -3.71
C ALA A 97 25.55 8.83 -4.95
N ILE A 98 25.23 10.11 -4.81
CA ILE A 98 24.93 11.00 -5.94
C ILE A 98 26.16 11.20 -6.82
N THR A 99 27.32 11.45 -6.21
CA THR A 99 28.59 11.59 -6.96
C THR A 99 28.93 10.33 -7.74
N ARG A 100 28.64 9.15 -7.18
CA ARG A 100 28.99 7.85 -7.80
C ARG A 100 27.97 7.38 -8.83
N PHE A 101 26.68 7.50 -8.54
CA PHE A 101 25.60 6.87 -9.33
C PHE A 101 24.73 7.90 -10.07
N GLY A 102 24.89 9.19 -9.78
CA GLY A 102 23.99 10.24 -10.25
C GLY A 102 22.72 10.34 -9.41
N LEU A 103 21.84 11.27 -9.80
CA LEU A 103 20.50 11.37 -9.24
C LEU A 103 19.61 10.28 -9.84
N MET A 104 18.81 9.62 -9.00
CA MET A 104 17.85 8.62 -9.46
C MET A 104 16.87 9.23 -10.48
N PRO A 105 16.60 8.57 -11.62
CA PRO A 105 15.58 9.04 -12.56
C PRO A 105 14.16 8.81 -12.01
N ALA A 106 13.20 9.61 -12.47
CA ALA A 106 11.80 9.37 -12.15
C ALA A 106 11.30 8.07 -12.81
N ILE A 107 10.56 7.25 -12.05
CA ILE A 107 9.97 6.00 -12.56
C ILE A 107 8.46 6.19 -12.67
N PRO A 108 7.84 5.93 -13.84
CA PRO A 108 6.40 6.10 -14.03
C PRO A 108 5.63 4.96 -13.35
N LEU A 109 5.22 5.20 -12.11
CA LEU A 109 4.41 4.29 -11.29
C LEU A 109 3.11 4.98 -10.88
N SER A 110 2.05 4.19 -10.67
CA SER A 110 0.81 4.73 -10.09
C SER A 110 1.02 5.16 -8.63
N ALA A 111 0.07 5.91 -8.06
CA ALA A 111 0.15 6.29 -6.65
C ALA A 111 0.15 5.07 -5.72
N GLU A 112 -0.65 4.06 -6.06
CA GLU A 112 -0.75 2.80 -5.32
C GLU A 112 0.56 2.00 -5.41
N GLU A 113 1.18 1.95 -6.57
CA GLU A 113 2.47 1.28 -6.78
C GLU A 113 3.61 1.97 -6.05
N LEU A 114 3.64 3.31 -6.07
CA LEU A 114 4.62 4.11 -5.32
C LEU A 114 4.50 3.82 -3.81
N ALA A 115 3.28 3.83 -3.27
CA ALA A 115 3.06 3.53 -1.87
C ALA A 115 3.48 2.08 -1.53
N ALA A 116 3.09 1.11 -2.36
CA ALA A 116 3.39 -0.30 -2.14
C ALA A 116 4.90 -0.59 -2.18
N VAL A 117 5.63 -0.07 -3.19
CA VAL A 117 7.07 -0.31 -3.31
C VAL A 117 7.85 0.41 -2.22
N SER A 118 7.43 1.62 -1.82
CA SER A 118 8.06 2.34 -0.71
C SER A 118 7.84 1.64 0.63
N ALA A 119 6.66 1.08 0.86
CA ALA A 119 6.39 0.24 2.03
C ALA A 119 7.30 -1.00 2.04
N TRP A 120 7.44 -1.67 0.90
CA TRP A 120 8.31 -2.84 0.80
C TRP A 120 9.80 -2.50 1.03
N VAL A 121 10.27 -1.37 0.47
CA VAL A 121 11.64 -0.86 0.70
C VAL A 121 11.86 -0.52 2.17
N TRP A 122 10.91 0.15 2.82
CA TRP A 122 10.96 0.45 4.25
C TRP A 122 11.13 -0.83 5.09
N ASP A 123 10.41 -1.90 4.74
CA ASP A 123 10.44 -3.16 5.48
C ASP A 123 11.73 -3.97 5.25
N GLN A 124 12.60 -3.58 4.30
CA GLN A 124 13.89 -4.27 4.11
C GLN A 124 14.85 -4.07 5.27
N TYR A 125 14.68 -3.03 6.09
CA TYR A 125 15.45 -2.82 7.31
C TYR A 125 14.52 -2.99 8.52
N SER A 126 14.74 -4.04 9.29
CA SER A 126 13.97 -4.31 10.51
C SER A 126 14.59 -3.68 11.76
N GLY A 127 15.70 -2.94 11.62
CA GLY A 127 16.66 -2.76 12.71
C GLY A 127 17.29 -4.11 13.09
N GLY A 128 18.52 -4.11 13.61
CA GLY A 128 18.88 -5.23 14.47
C GLY A 128 17.94 -5.20 15.67
N GLN A 129 16.90 -6.04 15.66
CA GLN A 129 16.27 -6.50 16.89
C GLN A 129 17.22 -7.50 17.55
#